data_AF-A0A164VKQ1-F1
#
_entry.id   AF-A0A164VKQ1-F1
#
_cell.length_a   1.000
_cell.length_b   1.000
_cell.length_c   1.000
_cell.angle_alpha   90.00
_cell.angle_beta   90.00
_cell.angle_gamma   90.00
#
_symmetry.space_group_name_H-M   'P 1'
#
loop_
_entity.id
_entity.type
_entity.pdbx_description
1 polymer ?
#
loop_
_entity_poly.entity_id
_entity_poly.type
_entity_poly.pdbx_seq_one_letter_code
_entity_poly.pdbx_strand_id
1 'polypeptide(L)'
;MVGPGTGCSPFRSYINDQRLSLHPADNERELYLFFGCRNRTHDFFFSDEWLALEKQGRLHLSCAFSRDQPDKIYVQHRMKEQRLLLHRLLIHQRAYVFVAGNAKQMPDQVTRALRTALMNEDGASDDDSWTMDKAESYIAEMVKQSRLQLETWS
;
A
#
# COMPACT_ATOMS: atom_id res chain seq x y z
N MET A 1 1.32 -3.11 1.67
CA MET A 1 0.07 -3.89 1.64
C MET A 1 -1.11 -2.94 1.42
N VAL A 2 -2.05 -3.27 0.55
CA VAL A 2 -3.24 -2.45 0.25
C VAL A 2 -4.48 -3.34 0.36
N GLY A 3 -5.30 -3.11 1.40
CA GLY A 3 -6.39 -4.02 1.76
C GLY A 3 -7.59 -3.33 2.36
N PRO A 4 -8.45 -2.68 1.55
CA PRO A 4 -9.68 -2.09 2.05
C PRO A 4 -10.73 -3.14 2.43
N GLY A 5 -11.49 -2.87 3.48
CA GLY A 5 -12.54 -3.74 4.00
C GLY A 5 -12.00 -5.12 4.38
N THR A 6 -12.69 -6.18 3.94
CA THR A 6 -12.27 -7.57 4.18
C THR A 6 -10.95 -7.94 3.47
N GLY A 7 -10.48 -7.10 2.54
CA GLY A 7 -9.14 -7.17 1.95
C GLY A 7 -7.99 -7.14 2.96
N CYS A 8 -8.22 -6.66 4.18
CA CYS A 8 -7.21 -6.65 5.24
C CYS A 8 -6.90 -8.03 5.85
N SER A 9 -7.78 -9.02 5.66
CA SER A 9 -7.67 -10.33 6.30
C SER A 9 -6.32 -11.05 6.06
N PRO A 10 -5.84 -11.23 4.81
CA PRO A 10 -4.53 -11.86 4.58
C PRO A 10 -3.38 -11.06 5.21
N PHE A 11 -3.48 -9.73 5.24
CA PHE A 11 -2.45 -8.87 5.81
C PHE A 11 -2.40 -8.95 7.34
N ARG A 12 -3.53 -9.18 8.01
CA ARG A 12 -3.53 -9.48 9.45
C ARG A 12 -2.78 -10.76 9.76
N SER A 13 -2.99 -11.80 8.97
CA SER A 13 -2.23 -13.05 9.13
C SER A 13 -0.74 -12.81 8.93
N TYR A 14 -0.37 -12.15 7.83
CA TYR A 14 1.03 -11.86 7.50
C TYR A 14 1.73 -10.99 8.56
N ILE A 15 1.10 -9.91 9.02
CA ILE A 15 1.66 -9.03 10.05
C ILE A 15 1.85 -9.79 11.37
N ASN A 16 0.92 -10.68 11.73
CA ASN A 16 1.08 -11.52 12.92
C ASN A 16 2.20 -12.56 12.77
N ASP A 17 2.36 -13.16 11.59
CA ASP A 17 3.45 -14.08 11.30
C ASP A 17 4.81 -13.39 11.39
N GLN A 18 4.95 -12.21 10.79
CA GLN A 18 6.17 -11.39 10.90
C GLN A 18 6.44 -11.00 12.36
N ARG A 19 5.41 -10.71 13.14
CA ARG A 19 5.54 -10.38 14.56
C ARG A 19 6.11 -11.52 15.39
N LEU A 20 5.76 -12.77 15.08
CA LEU A 20 6.19 -13.97 15.80
C LEU A 20 7.56 -14.47 15.34
N SER A 21 7.89 -14.26 14.06
CA SER A 21 9.08 -14.81 13.43
C SER A 21 10.32 -13.93 13.56
N LEU A 22 10.16 -12.62 13.77
CA LEU A 22 11.28 -11.68 13.85
C LEU A 22 11.68 -11.42 15.31
N HIS A 23 12.94 -11.67 15.64
CA HIS A 23 13.52 -11.15 16.88
C HIS A 23 13.69 -9.63 16.76
N PRO A 24 13.51 -8.85 17.85
CA PRO A 24 13.64 -7.38 17.81
C PRO A 24 14.99 -6.85 17.33
N ALA A 25 16.01 -7.72 17.26
CA ALA A 25 17.36 -7.39 16.83
C ALA A 25 17.63 -7.70 15.33
N ASP A 26 16.74 -8.43 14.67
CA ASP A 26 16.82 -8.62 13.22
C ASP A 26 16.29 -7.35 12.55
N ASN A 27 16.97 -6.86 11.50
CA ASN A 27 16.54 -5.69 10.72
C ASN A 27 15.03 -5.80 10.40
N GLU A 28 14.20 -5.10 11.17
CA GLU A 28 12.75 -5.18 11.05
C GLU A 28 12.38 -4.74 9.63
N ARG A 29 11.72 -5.60 8.87
CA ARG A 29 11.17 -5.22 7.58
C ARG A 29 10.10 -4.16 7.82
N GLU A 30 10.24 -2.98 7.21
CA GLU A 30 9.23 -1.94 7.35
C GLU A 30 7.87 -2.44 6.78
N LEU A 31 6.85 -2.48 7.62
CA LEU A 31 5.50 -2.91 7.22
C LEU A 31 4.62 -1.68 6.98
N TYR A 32 4.10 -1.54 5.76
CA TYR A 32 3.16 -0.48 5.39
C TYR A 32 1.80 -1.06 5.03
N LEU A 33 0.72 -0.57 5.68
CA LEU A 33 -0.65 -0.97 5.42
C LEU A 33 -1.52 0.23 5.02
N PHE A 34 -2.01 0.21 3.78
CA PHE A 34 -3.08 1.08 3.30
C PHE A 34 -4.43 0.38 3.52
N PHE A 35 -5.16 0.82 4.55
CA PHE A 35 -6.48 0.30 4.90
C PHE A 35 -7.56 1.29 4.50
N GLY A 36 -8.74 0.81 4.13
CA GLY A 36 -9.88 1.69 3.88
C GLY A 36 -11.21 1.04 4.22
N CYS A 37 -12.13 1.84 4.74
CA CYS A 37 -13.49 1.40 5.07
C CYS A 37 -14.48 2.56 4.91
N ARG A 38 -15.74 2.38 5.34
CA ARG A 38 -16.75 3.45 5.27
C ARG A 38 -16.52 4.48 6.36
N ASN A 39 -16.48 4.06 7.60
CA ASN A 39 -16.44 4.92 8.77
C ASN A 39 -15.45 4.40 9.80
N ARG A 40 -14.63 5.30 10.37
CA ARG A 40 -13.65 4.93 11.40
C ARG A 40 -14.28 4.22 12.60
N THR A 41 -15.50 4.58 12.96
CA THR A 41 -16.18 4.08 14.16
C THR A 41 -17.03 2.83 13.95
N HIS A 42 -17.25 2.39 12.70
CA HIS A 42 -18.17 1.29 12.41
C HIS A 42 -17.50 0.07 11.79
N ASP A 43 -16.62 0.27 10.80
CA ASP A 43 -16.07 -0.83 9.99
C ASP A 43 -14.55 -0.75 9.84
N PHE A 44 -13.88 -0.11 10.81
CA PHE A 44 -12.43 -0.14 10.94
C PHE A 44 -11.96 -1.45 11.58
N PHE A 45 -11.96 -2.52 10.77
CA PHE A 45 -11.57 -3.86 11.20
C PHE A 45 -10.17 -3.88 11.83
N PHE A 46 -10.06 -4.57 12.97
CA PHE A 46 -8.83 -4.76 13.74
C PHE A 46 -8.12 -3.45 14.14
N SER A 47 -8.86 -2.35 14.26
CA SER A 47 -8.33 -1.02 14.57
C SER A 47 -7.43 -1.00 15.81
N ASP A 48 -7.85 -1.65 16.91
CA ASP A 48 -7.06 -1.72 18.13
C ASP A 48 -5.69 -2.39 17.90
N GLU A 49 -5.65 -3.46 17.10
CA GLU A 49 -4.40 -4.16 16.75
C GLU A 49 -3.50 -3.27 15.88
N TRP A 50 -4.07 -2.63 14.86
CA TRP A 50 -3.30 -1.76 13.96
C TRP A 50 -2.71 -0.56 14.68
N LEU A 51 -3.51 0.12 15.51
CA LEU A 51 -3.07 1.31 16.25
C LEU A 51 -2.04 0.95 17.33
N ALA A 52 -2.16 -0.22 17.95
CA ALA A 52 -1.15 -0.70 18.90
C ALA A 52 0.20 -0.98 18.21
N LEU A 53 0.19 -1.62 17.03
CA LEU A 53 1.40 -1.88 16.26
C LEU A 53 2.03 -0.59 15.72
N GLU A 54 1.22 0.36 15.27
CA GLU A 54 1.69 1.68 14.85
C GLU A 54 2.36 2.44 15.99
N LYS A 55 1.75 2.44 17.18
CA LYS A 55 2.35 3.06 18.37
C LYS A 55 3.69 2.43 18.76
N GLN A 56 3.89 1.15 18.47
CA GLN A 56 5.15 0.44 18.71
C GLN A 56 6.19 0.67 17.59
N GLY A 57 5.85 1.40 16.52
CA GLY A 57 6.72 1.60 15.36
C GLY A 57 6.83 0.38 14.45
N ARG A 58 5.97 -0.64 14.63
CA ARG A 58 6.04 -1.92 13.91
C ARG A 58 5.17 -1.97 12.66
N LEU A 59 4.30 -0.97 12.47
CA LEU A 59 3.41 -0.85 11.34
C LEU A 59 3.20 0.62 10.99
N HIS A 60 3.44 0.98 9.74
CA HIS A 60 3.03 2.28 9.19
C HIS A 60 1.62 2.14 8.62
N LEU A 61 0.64 2.77 9.28
CA LEU A 61 -0.76 2.64 8.93
C LEU A 61 -1.25 3.87 8.17
N SER A 62 -2.00 3.65 7.08
CA SER A 62 -2.61 4.71 6.29
C SER A 62 -4.07 4.38 6.03
N CYS A 63 -4.97 5.13 6.69
CA CYS A 63 -6.40 4.86 6.65
C CYS A 63 -7.17 5.79 5.72
N ALA A 64 -8.09 5.22 4.95
CA ALA A 64 -9.05 5.93 4.12
C ALA A 64 -10.49 5.64 4.59
N PHE A 65 -11.17 6.67 5.12
CA PHE A 65 -12.56 6.56 5.55
C PHE A 65 -13.45 7.26 4.54
N SER A 66 -14.26 6.50 3.79
CA SER A 66 -14.99 7.03 2.63
C SER A 66 -16.27 7.79 2.97
N ARG A 67 -16.73 7.76 4.24
CA ARG A 67 -17.99 8.35 4.70
C ARG A 67 -17.87 9.19 5.98
N ASP A 68 -16.67 9.47 6.47
CA ASP A 68 -16.47 10.34 7.64
C ASP A 68 -16.51 11.83 7.28
N GLN A 69 -16.52 12.16 5.99
CA GLN A 69 -16.54 13.51 5.44
C GLN A 69 -17.31 13.53 4.10
N PRO A 70 -17.70 14.72 3.59
CA PRO A 70 -18.44 14.84 2.33
C PRO A 70 -17.69 14.25 1.13
N ASP A 71 -16.38 14.47 1.06
CA ASP A 71 -15.52 13.95 -0.01
C ASP A 71 -15.12 12.50 0.21
N LYS A 72 -15.26 11.66 -0.81
CA LYS A 72 -14.93 10.24 -0.71
C LYS A 72 -13.42 10.03 -0.71
N ILE A 73 -12.86 9.62 0.43
CA ILE A 73 -11.45 9.24 0.55
C ILE A 73 -11.32 7.72 0.46
N TYR A 74 -10.52 7.26 -0.51
CA TYR A 74 -10.21 5.85 -0.74
C TYR A 74 -8.69 5.60 -0.64
N VAL A 75 -8.28 4.33 -0.62
CA VAL A 75 -6.88 3.94 -0.42
C VAL A 75 -5.95 4.53 -1.49
N GLN A 76 -6.38 4.62 -2.75
CA GLN A 76 -5.60 5.23 -3.82
C GLN A 76 -5.36 6.74 -3.61
N HIS A 77 -6.26 7.43 -2.89
CA HIS A 77 -6.06 8.84 -2.55
C HIS A 77 -4.94 8.97 -1.52
N ARG A 78 -4.94 8.12 -0.48
CA ARG A 78 -3.84 8.05 0.51
C ARG A 78 -2.51 7.67 -0.12
N MET A 79 -2.53 6.73 -1.07
CA MET A 79 -1.34 6.37 -1.83
C MET A 79 -0.80 7.56 -2.65
N LYS A 80 -1.68 8.33 -3.28
CA LYS A 80 -1.29 9.53 -4.04
C LYS A 80 -0.70 10.61 -3.14
N GLU A 81 -1.28 10.85 -1.96
CA GLU A 81 -0.74 11.77 -0.94
C GLU A 81 0.69 11.35 -0.52
N GLN A 82 0.96 10.05 -0.50
CA GLN A 82 2.24 9.47 -0.11
C GLN A 82 3.10 9.03 -1.31
N ARG A 83 2.95 9.67 -2.47
CA ARG A 83 3.66 9.29 -3.70
C ARG A 83 5.19 9.22 -3.53
N LEU A 84 5.78 10.17 -2.79
CA LEU A 84 7.23 10.24 -2.58
C LEU A 84 7.74 9.09 -1.72
N LEU A 85 6.96 8.72 -0.69
CA LEU A 85 7.23 7.54 0.12
C LEU A 85 7.16 6.29 -0.77
N LEU A 86 6.08 6.13 -1.55
CA LEU A 86 5.92 4.99 -2.45
C LEU A 86 7.06 4.90 -3.47
N HIS A 87 7.47 6.01 -4.07
CA HIS A 87 8.63 6.06 -4.97
C HIS A 87 9.88 5.50 -4.29
N ARG A 88 10.21 6.02 -3.11
CA ARG A 88 11.36 5.56 -2.32
C ARG A 88 11.30 4.07 -2.01
N LEU A 89 10.14 3.59 -1.55
CA LEU A 89 9.92 2.19 -1.22
C LEU A 89 10.10 1.29 -2.46
N LEU A 90 9.52 1.68 -3.59
CA LEU A 90 9.54 0.88 -4.82
C LEU A 90 10.94 0.86 -5.45
N ILE A 91 11.58 2.02 -5.58
CA ILE A 91 12.83 2.20 -6.34
C ILE A 91 14.06 1.92 -5.49
N HIS A 92 14.19 2.56 -4.33
CA HIS A 92 15.40 2.48 -3.52
C HIS A 92 15.40 1.25 -2.61
N GLN A 93 14.26 0.90 -2.02
CA GLN A 93 14.17 -0.22 -1.08
C GLN A 93 13.68 -1.53 -1.71
N ARG A 94 13.30 -1.51 -3.00
CA ARG A 94 12.77 -2.66 -3.72
C ARG A 94 11.60 -3.36 -3.00
N ALA A 95 10.68 -2.58 -2.43
CA ALA A 95 9.55 -3.07 -1.65
C ALA A 95 8.64 -4.05 -2.42
N TYR A 96 7.97 -4.92 -1.66
CA TYR A 96 6.91 -5.81 -2.14
C TYR A 96 5.55 -5.16 -1.93
N VAL A 97 4.66 -5.31 -2.91
CA VAL A 97 3.32 -4.78 -2.91
C VAL A 97 2.33 -5.93 -3.03
N PHE A 98 1.41 -5.98 -2.06
CA PHE A 98 0.32 -6.93 -2.03
C PHE A 98 -0.99 -6.17 -2.00
N VAL A 99 -1.93 -6.54 -2.87
CA VAL A 99 -3.24 -5.92 -3.00
C VAL A 99 -4.30 -6.99 -2.79
N ALA A 100 -5.23 -6.77 -1.87
CA ALA A 100 -6.32 -7.71 -1.63
C ALA A 100 -7.67 -7.01 -1.42
N GLY A 101 -8.75 -7.63 -1.88
CA GLY A 101 -10.12 -7.10 -1.70
C GLY A 101 -10.97 -7.14 -2.97
N ASN A 102 -11.89 -6.19 -3.08
CA ASN A 102 -12.88 -6.15 -4.16
C ASN A 102 -12.22 -5.92 -5.53
N ALA A 103 -12.45 -6.83 -6.49
CA ALA A 103 -11.83 -6.85 -7.81
C ALA A 103 -12.36 -5.81 -8.81
N LYS A 104 -13.47 -5.10 -8.51
CA LYS A 104 -14.16 -4.29 -9.52
C LYS A 104 -13.36 -3.09 -10.03
N GLN A 105 -12.94 -2.21 -9.13
CA GLN A 105 -12.24 -0.96 -9.50
C GLN A 105 -10.98 -0.70 -8.66
N MET A 106 -10.90 -1.31 -7.48
CA MET A 106 -9.82 -1.07 -6.54
C MET A 106 -8.45 -1.48 -7.10
N PRO A 107 -8.28 -2.65 -7.77
CA PRO A 107 -6.96 -3.08 -8.23
C PRO A 107 -6.37 -2.16 -9.31
N ASP A 108 -7.20 -1.71 -10.26
CA ASP A 108 -6.81 -0.78 -11.31
C ASP A 108 -6.45 0.60 -10.73
N GLN A 109 -7.24 1.09 -9.77
CA GLN A 109 -7.00 2.37 -9.11
C GLN A 109 -5.70 2.35 -8.30
N VAL A 110 -5.41 1.24 -7.60
CA VAL A 110 -4.15 1.03 -6.87
C VAL A 110 -2.98 0.96 -7.84
N THR A 111 -3.10 0.21 -8.93
CA THR A 111 -2.05 0.09 -9.95
C THR A 111 -1.74 1.46 -10.58
N ARG A 112 -2.77 2.26 -10.86
CA ARG A 112 -2.60 3.64 -11.36
C ARG A 112 -1.90 4.54 -10.33
N ALA A 113 -2.23 4.41 -9.05
CA ALA A 113 -1.55 5.15 -7.99
C ALA A 113 -0.06 4.78 -7.89
N LEU A 114 0.28 3.50 -8.03
CA LEU A 114 1.68 3.05 -8.09
C LEU A 114 2.41 3.62 -9.29
N ARG A 115 1.82 3.59 -10.50
CA ARG A 115 2.41 4.22 -11.70
C ARG A 115 2.66 5.71 -11.47
N THR A 116 1.67 6.41 -10.91
CA THR A 116 1.80 7.84 -10.58
C THR A 116 2.91 8.09 -9.58
N ALA A 117 3.11 7.19 -8.61
CA ALA A 117 4.20 7.29 -7.66
C ALA A 117 5.59 7.05 -8.28
N LEU A 118 5.67 6.32 -9.39
CA LEU A 118 6.94 6.13 -10.11
C LEU A 118 7.34 7.37 -10.91
N MET A 119 6.38 8.17 -11.38
CA MET A 119 6.67 9.38 -12.15
C MET A 119 7.43 10.40 -11.29
N ASN A 120 8.51 10.97 -11.85
CA ASN A 120 9.35 11.95 -11.16
C ASN A 120 8.58 13.26 -10.91
N GLU A 121 9.12 14.11 -10.04
CA GLU A 121 8.74 15.53 -10.01
C GLU A 121 9.22 16.25 -11.28
N ASP A 122 8.50 17.29 -11.68
CA ASP A 122 8.91 18.22 -12.71
C ASP A 122 10.31 18.76 -12.36
N GLY A 123 11.33 18.44 -13.17
CA GLY A 123 12.71 18.93 -13.00
C GLY A 123 13.81 17.89 -12.79
N ALA A 124 13.50 16.59 -12.80
CA ALA A 124 14.54 15.56 -12.93
C ALA A 124 15.20 15.62 -14.32
N SER A 125 16.53 15.60 -14.38
CA SER A 125 17.29 15.63 -15.64
C SER A 125 16.82 14.55 -16.63
N ASP A 126 16.73 14.92 -17.91
CA ASP A 126 16.04 14.17 -18.97
C ASP A 126 16.44 12.68 -19.09
N ASP A 127 17.66 12.30 -18.73
CA ASP A 127 18.20 10.94 -18.91
C ASP A 127 17.72 9.91 -17.84
N ASP A 128 17.29 10.37 -16.66
CA ASP A 128 16.77 9.52 -15.57
C ASP A 128 15.27 9.75 -15.28
N SER A 129 14.59 10.47 -16.19
CA SER A 129 13.19 10.79 -16.07
C SER A 129 12.29 9.54 -16.14
N TRP A 130 11.34 9.43 -15.21
CA TRP A 130 10.32 8.37 -15.25
C TRP A 130 9.21 8.76 -16.21
N THR A 131 9.18 8.11 -17.38
CA THR A 131 8.08 8.20 -18.34
C THR A 131 6.95 7.25 -17.99
N MET A 132 5.78 7.45 -18.59
CA MET A 132 4.63 6.54 -18.42
C MET A 132 5.00 5.11 -18.86
N ASP A 133 5.63 4.94 -20.02
CA ASP A 133 6.01 3.63 -20.56
C ASP A 133 7.04 2.91 -19.68
N LYS A 134 7.99 3.66 -19.09
CA LYS A 134 8.96 3.12 -18.13
C LYS A 134 8.27 2.67 -16.84
N ALA A 135 7.32 3.46 -16.34
CA ALA A 135 6.51 3.10 -15.18
C ALA A 135 5.66 1.84 -15.43
N GLU A 136 5.05 1.72 -16.61
CA GLU A 136 4.27 0.54 -16.99
C GLU A 136 5.14 -0.71 -17.11
N SER A 137 6.29 -0.60 -17.77
CA SER A 137 7.27 -1.67 -17.90
C SER A 137 7.79 -2.13 -16.53
N TYR A 138 8.06 -1.18 -15.62
CA TYR A 138 8.52 -1.50 -14.26
C TYR A 138 7.45 -2.25 -13.45
N ILE A 139 6.19 -1.82 -13.53
CA ILE A 139 5.07 -2.53 -12.87
C ILE A 139 4.91 -3.94 -13.45
N ALA A 140 5.02 -4.11 -14.77
CA ALA A 140 4.96 -5.43 -15.40
C ALA A 140 6.10 -6.34 -14.91
N GLU A 141 7.32 -5.81 -14.77
CA GLU A 141 8.45 -6.55 -14.21
C GLU A 141 8.24 -6.89 -12.73
N MET A 142 7.66 -5.99 -11.93
CA MET A 142 7.31 -6.30 -10.54
C MET A 142 6.33 -7.48 -10.43
N VAL A 143 5.35 -7.57 -11.33
CA VAL A 143 4.42 -8.71 -11.38
C VAL A 143 5.17 -9.99 -11.74
N LYS A 144 6.05 -9.94 -12.75
CA LYS A 144 6.88 -11.08 -13.17
C LYS A 144 7.81 -11.57 -12.06
N GLN A 145 8.33 -10.67 -11.23
CA GLN A 145 9.18 -10.97 -10.08
C GLN A 145 8.40 -11.35 -8.81
N SER A 146 7.08 -11.46 -8.88
CA SER A 146 6.20 -11.67 -7.71
C SER A 146 6.36 -10.61 -6.61
N ARG A 147 6.86 -9.42 -6.98
CA ARG A 147 6.96 -8.25 -6.11
C ARG A 147 5.66 -7.44 -6.08
N LEU A 148 4.80 -7.58 -7.08
CA LEU A 148 3.44 -7.07 -7.07
C LEU A 148 2.46 -8.24 -7.22
N GLN A 149 1.64 -8.49 -6.21
CA GLN A 149 0.66 -9.59 -6.19
C GLN A 149 -0.74 -9.07 -5.87
N LEU A 150 -1.73 -9.64 -6.54
CA LEU A 150 -3.13 -9.22 -6.49
C LEU A 150 -4.01 -10.41 -6.12
N GLU A 151 -4.65 -10.34 -4.96
CA GLU A 151 -5.54 -11.37 -4.41
C GLU A 151 -6.96 -10.79 -4.27
N THR A 152 -7.72 -10.76 -5.37
CA THR A 152 -8.96 -9.99 -5.46
C THR A 152 -10.17 -10.84 -5.85
N TRP A 153 -11.35 -10.49 -5.34
CA TRP A 153 -12.61 -11.23 -5.55
C TRP A 153 -13.81 -10.31 -5.84
N SER A 154 -14.86 -10.86 -6.48
CA SER A 154 -16.06 -10.13 -6.94
C SER A 154 -17.32 -10.45 -6.16
#